data_AF-A0A7X8IW49-F1
#
_entry.id   AF-A0A7X8IW49-F1
#
_cell.length_a   1.000
_cell.length_b   1.000
_cell.length_c   1.000
_cell.angle_alpha   90.00
_cell.angle_beta   90.00
_cell.angle_gamma   90.00
#
_symmetry.space_group_name_H-M   'P 1'
#
loop_
_entity.id
_entity.type
_entity.pdbx_description
1 polymer ?
#
loop_
_entity_poly.entity_id
_entity_poly.type
_entity_poly.pdbx_seq_one_letter_code
_entity_poly.pdbx_strand_id
1 'polypeptide(L)' 'MFVTLKSPRNGLLKRVKIGFSWTTFFFGIFVPLTRGDFKWAIIMFLLASFTFGLSSFVFPFIYNKLFIKELI' A
#
# COMPACT_ATOMS: atom_id res chain seq x y z
N MET A 1 9.37 -0.64 -10.80
CA MET A 1 8.76 0.44 -11.62
C MET A 1 8.81 1.73 -10.81
N PHE A 2 9.08 2.88 -11.41
CA PHE A 2 9.11 4.16 -10.67
C PHE A 2 8.01 5.07 -11.23
N VAL A 3 7.28 5.77 -10.37
CA VAL A 3 6.34 6.82 -10.78
C VAL A 3 6.70 8.13 -10.10
N THR A 4 6.55 9.21 -10.84
CA THR A 4 6.75 10.57 -10.36
C THR A 4 5.40 11.11 -9.89
N LEU A 5 5.27 11.39 -8.60
CA LEU A 5 4.11 12.05 -8.01
C LEU A 5 4.30 13.55 -8.12
N LYS A 6 3.26 14.29 -8.51
CA LYS A 6 3.26 15.76 -8.48
C LYS A 6 2.32 16.22 -7.37
N SER A 7 2.86 16.91 -6.37
CA SER A 7 2.05 17.50 -5.31
C SER A 7 1.20 18.64 -5.88
N PRO A 8 -0.13 18.63 -5.69
CA PRO A 8 -1.01 19.68 -6.20
C PRO A 8 -0.81 21.03 -5.47
N ARG A 9 -0.33 21.03 -4.22
CA ARG A 9 -0.11 22.27 -3.45
C ARG A 9 1.18 23.00 -3.80
N ASN A 10 2.27 22.27 -4.06
CA ASN A 10 3.62 22.86 -4.12
C ASN A 10 4.36 22.54 -5.43
N GLY A 11 3.77 21.78 -6.36
CA GLY A 11 4.44 21.34 -7.58
C GLY A 11 5.59 20.35 -7.37
N LEU A 12 5.84 19.92 -6.13
CA LEU A 12 6.93 19.00 -5.77
C LEU A 12 6.78 17.66 -6.50
N LEU A 13 7.83 17.27 -7.23
CA LEU A 13 7.91 16.00 -7.93
C LEU A 13 8.64 14.97 -7.06
N LYS A 14 7.93 13.94 -6.59
CA LYS A 14 8.52 12.85 -5.79
C LYS A 14 8.52 11.56 -6.59
N ARG A 15 9.71 11.05 -6.93
CA ARG A 15 9.84 9.73 -7.55
C ARG A 15 9.73 8.64 -6.49
N VAL A 16 8.68 7.83 -6.58
CA VAL A 16 8.42 6.72 -5.65
C VAL A 16 8.59 5.38 -6.36
N LYS A 17 9.14 4.40 -5.65
CA LYS A 17 9.20 3.01 -6.11
C LYS A 17 7.80 2.42 -6.00
N ILE A 18 7.29 1.91 -7.12
CA ILE A 18 6.09 1.07 -7.16
C ILE A 18 6.50 -0.36 -7.54
N GLY A 19 5.84 -1.31 -6.90
CA GLY A 19 6.08 -2.74 -7.08
C GLY A 19 6.01 -3.46 -5.74
N PHE A 20 6.67 -4.62 -5.70
CA PHE A 20 6.65 -5.51 -4.54
C PHE A 20 7.08 -4.80 -3.26
N SER A 21 6.23 -4.88 -2.25
CA SER A 21 6.42 -4.33 -0.91
C SER A 21 6.91 -5.41 0.04
N TRP A 22 8.23 -5.47 0.27
CA TRP A 22 8.80 -6.39 1.27
C TRP A 22 8.21 -6.18 2.66
N THR A 23 7.93 -4.93 3.04
CA THR A 23 7.30 -4.63 4.32
C THR A 23 5.89 -5.21 4.40
N THR A 24 5.08 -5.07 3.34
CA THR A 24 3.70 -5.60 3.34
C THR A 24 3.68 -7.12 3.32
N PHE A 25 4.70 -7.75 2.73
CA PHE A 25 4.83 -9.22 2.70
C PHE A 25 5.07 -9.80 4.10
N PHE A 26 5.99 -9.22 4.87
CA PHE A 26 6.30 -9.73 6.23
C PHE A 26 5.34 -9.24 7.31
N PHE A 27 4.81 -8.02 7.18
CA PHE A 27 4.04 -7.38 8.25
C PHE A 27 2.55 -7.19 7.94
N GLY A 28 2.08 -7.57 6.74
CA GLY A 28 0.66 -7.58 6.39
C GLY A 28 -0.08 -6.28 6.78
N ILE A 29 -1.07 -6.41 7.68
CA ILE A 29 -1.91 -5.32 8.21
C ILE A 29 -1.14 -4.24 9.00
N PHE A 30 0.00 -4.57 9.61
CA PHE A 30 0.75 -3.58 10.39
C PHE A 30 1.34 -2.48 9.50
N VAL A 31 1.53 -2.74 8.20
CA VAL A 31 2.04 -1.72 7.26
C VAL A 31 1.03 -0.60 6.99
N PRO A 32 -0.22 -0.85 6.56
CA PRO A 32 -1.20 0.21 6.42
C PRO A 32 -1.48 0.94 7.75
N LEU A 33 -1.49 0.23 8.89
CA LEU A 33 -1.66 0.86 10.20
C LEU A 33 -0.54 1.87 10.53
N THR A 34 0.72 1.49 10.34
CA THR A 34 1.87 2.38 10.58
C THR A 34 1.95 3.52 9.57
N ARG A 35 1.34 3.37 8.39
CA ARG A 35 1.24 4.42 7.36
C ARG A 35 0.03 5.35 7.54
N GLY A 36 -0.83 5.12 8.55
CA GLY A 36 -2.05 5.89 8.78
C GLY A 36 -3.17 5.59 7.77
N ASP A 37 -3.05 4.48 7.03
CA ASP A 37 -4.01 4.05 6.02
C ASP A 37 -5.02 3.05 6.62
N PHE A 38 -5.92 3.58 7.44
CA PHE A 38 -6.93 2.77 8.15
C PHE A 38 -7.91 2.08 7.20
N LYS A 39 -8.19 2.69 6.05
CA LYS A 39 -9.11 2.12 5.05
C LYS A 39 -8.54 0.82 4.50
N TRP A 40 -7.29 0.84 4.03
CA TRP A 40 -6.68 -0.39 3.53
C TRP A 40 -6.32 -1.37 4.65
N ALA A 41 -6.04 -0.92 5.87
CA ALA A 41 -5.86 -1.83 7.01
C ALA A 41 -7.10 -2.71 7.24
N ILE A 42 -8.29 -2.11 7.24
CA ILE A 42 -9.55 -2.84 7.42
C ILE A 42 -9.82 -3.77 6.22
N ILE A 43 -9.61 -3.29 5.00
CA ILE A 43 -9.82 -4.10 3.78
C ILE A 43 -8.89 -5.31 3.77
N MET A 44 -7.60 -5.10 4.05
CA MET A 44 -6.61 -6.18 4.12
C MET A 44 -6.92 -7.16 5.25
N PHE A 45 -7.42 -6.68 6.39
CA PHE A 45 -7.84 -7.54 7.50
C PHE A 45 -9.01 -8.44 7.12
N LEU A 46 -10.08 -7.86 6.54
CA LEU A 46 -11.24 -8.63 6.11
C LEU A 46 -10.85 -9.64 5.04
N LEU A 47 -10.10 -9.22 4.02
CA LEU A 47 -9.65 -10.13 2.97
C LEU A 47 -8.72 -11.22 3.49
N ALA A 48 -7.83 -10.92 4.45
CA ALA A 48 -7.02 -11.93 5.09
C ALA A 48 -7.89 -12.95 5.84
N SER A 49 -8.91 -12.50 6.58
CA SER A 49 -9.85 -13.38 7.29
C SER A 49 -10.65 -14.28 6.33
N PHE A 50 -11.18 -13.72 5.23
CA PHE A 50 -11.97 -14.50 4.25
C PHE A 50 -11.12 -15.46 3.40
N THR A 51 -9.83 -15.15 3.21
CA THR A 51 -8.93 -15.97 2.39
C THR A 51 -7.97 -16.82 3.23
N PHE A 52 -8.19 -16.92 4.55
CA PHE A 52 -7.28 -17.60 5.49
C PHE A 52 -5.82 -17.15 5.36
N GLY A 53 -5.60 -15.86 5.12
CA GLY A 53 -4.28 -15.24 5.00
C GLY A 53 -3.66 -15.28 3.59
N LEU A 54 -4.28 -15.95 2.60
CA LEU A 54 -3.76 -16.00 1.22
C LEU A 54 -3.64 -14.61 0.58
N SER A 55 -4.58 -13.71 0.87
CA SER A 55 -4.53 -12.34 0.34
C SER A 55 -3.26 -11.59 0.74
N SER A 56 -2.66 -11.91 1.89
CA SER A 56 -1.41 -11.31 2.37
C SER A 56 -0.21 -11.59 1.46
N PHE A 57 -0.27 -12.64 0.63
CA PHE A 57 0.77 -12.93 -0.38
C PHE A 57 0.58 -12.11 -1.67
N VAL A 58 -0.64 -11.67 -1.95
CA VAL A 58 -0.99 -10.89 -3.16
C VAL A 58 -0.85 -9.39 -2.92
N PHE A 59 -1.25 -8.91 -1.74
CA PHE A 59 -1.20 -7.50 -1.38
C PHE A 59 0.17 -6.82 -1.52
N PRO A 60 1.32 -7.47 -1.29
CA PRO A 60 2.64 -6.89 -1.50
C PRO A 60 2.87 -6.37 -2.91
N PHE A 61 2.22 -6.96 -3.92
CA PHE A 61 2.34 -6.52 -5.32
C PHE A 61 1.48 -5.30 -5.64
N ILE A 62 0.37 -5.09 -4.90
CA ILE A 62 -0.68 -4.14 -5.28
C ILE A 62 -0.74 -2.94 -4.30
N TYR A 63 -0.54 -3.17 -3.01
CA TYR A 63 -0.77 -2.21 -1.94
C TYR A 63 -0.01 -0.89 -2.13
N ASN A 64 1.29 -0.94 -2.49
CA ASN A 64 2.07 0.29 -2.71
C ASN A 64 1.46 1.17 -3.80
N LYS A 65 0.93 0.58 -4.88
CA LYS A 65 0.30 1.33 -5.97
C LYS A 65 -1.01 1.99 -5.51
N LEU A 66 -1.81 1.27 -4.72
CA LEU A 66 -3.07 1.75 -4.18
C LEU A 66 -2.85 2.92 -3.20
N PHE A 67 -1.94 2.74 -2.26
CA PHE A 67 -1.56 3.76 -1.28
C PHE A 67 -1.08 5.05 -1.95
N ILE A 68 -0.20 4.92 -2.95
CA ILE A 68 0.30 6.08 -3.70
C ILE A 68 -0.82 6.81 -4.45
N LYS A 69 -1.79 6.08 -5.02
CA LYS A 69 -2.91 6.67 -5.75
C LYS A 69 -3.84 7.47 -4.83
N GLU A 70 -3.95 7.08 -3.56
CA GLU A 70 -4.74 7.82 -2.56
C GLU A 70 -4.02 9.02 -1.97
N LEU A 71 -2.70 9.10 -2.10
CA LEU A 71 -1.90 10.23 -1.66
C LEU A 71 -1.86 11.41 -2.65
N ILE A 72 -2.29 11.20 -3.91
CA ILE A 72 -2.38 12.22 -4.96
C ILE A 72 -3.74 12.91 -4.84
#